data_AF-A0A9D6QD18-F1
#
_entry.id   AF-A0A9D6QD18-F1
#
_cell.length_a   1.000
_cell.length_b   1.000
_cell.length_c   1.000
_cell.angle_alpha   90.00
_cell.angle_beta   90.00
_cell.angle_gamma   90.00
#
_symmetry.space_group_name_H-M   'P 1'
#
loop_
_entity.id
_entity.type
_entity.pdbx_description
1 polymer ?
#
loop_
_entity_poly.entity_id
_entity_poly.type
_entity_poly.pdbx_seq_one_letter_code
_entity_poly.pdbx_strand_id
1 'polypeptide(L)'
;MRNRSLLSGFGALLMALSPVPAFAQSAQTAARPDRPVSVRERAHPEYDPLGMRLGTFRLDASLDLDVASTDNLFAASSSAAVDDFVYGEAPTLRLASDWSRNALVIDAGGRFTQHRDFSSEDANTGYLRGAGRLDVGTSTSISASARIAHQVTPRTRQHSNRGARARDV
;
A
#
# COMPACT_ATOMS: atom_id res chain seq x y z
N MET A 1 -0.80 8.39 71.62
CA MET A 1 -1.36 7.41 70.66
C MET A 1 -0.34 7.20 69.55
N ARG A 2 0.35 6.05 69.56
CA ARG A 2 1.41 5.73 68.60
C ARG A 2 1.26 4.27 68.22
N ASN A 3 0.74 4.00 67.02
CA ASN A 3 0.84 2.71 66.36
C ASN A 3 1.30 2.94 64.92
N ARG A 4 2.56 2.56 64.66
CA ARG A 4 3.11 2.32 63.33
C ARG A 4 3.07 0.80 63.11
N SER A 5 2.52 0.38 61.98
CA SER A 5 2.56 -0.98 61.45
C SER A 5 1.99 -0.91 60.03
N LEU A 6 2.46 -1.60 58.99
CA LEU A 6 3.50 -2.60 58.79
C LEU A 6 3.78 -2.67 57.28
N LEU A 7 5.01 -3.02 56.95
CA LEU A 7 5.49 -3.33 55.60
C LEU A 7 4.86 -4.61 55.02
N SER A 8 4.85 -4.65 53.69
CA SER A 8 5.13 -5.80 52.82
C SER A 8 4.06 -6.88 52.60
N GLY A 9 3.88 -7.22 51.32
CA GLY A 9 3.43 -8.55 50.92
C GLY A 9 2.55 -8.58 49.68
N PHE A 10 3.11 -8.38 48.49
CA PHE A 10 2.69 -9.19 47.34
C PHE A 10 3.86 -9.39 46.38
N GLY A 11 4.68 -10.37 46.72
CA GLY A 11 5.61 -10.98 45.80
C GLY A 11 4.87 -12.01 44.94
N ALA A 12 5.00 -11.86 43.63
CA ALA A 12 4.90 -12.97 42.70
C ALA A 12 5.75 -12.63 41.47
N LEU A 13 7.04 -12.90 41.62
CA LEU A 13 8.02 -12.98 40.55
C LEU A 13 7.82 -14.34 39.86
N LEU A 14 7.49 -14.36 38.57
CA LEU A 14 7.71 -15.53 37.71
C LEU A 14 8.43 -15.06 36.43
N MET A 15 9.75 -15.06 36.53
CA MET A 15 10.65 -15.07 35.38
C MET A 15 10.46 -16.38 34.61
N ALA A 16 9.93 -16.31 33.40
CA ALA A 16 10.15 -17.33 32.39
C ALA A 16 11.25 -16.81 31.45
N LEU A 17 12.51 -17.06 31.81
CA LEU A 17 13.66 -16.84 30.95
C LEU A 17 13.77 -18.04 30.00
N SER A 18 13.06 -18.00 28.88
CA SER A 18 13.28 -18.99 27.81
C SER A 18 14.60 -18.66 27.10
N PRO A 19 15.47 -19.64 26.82
CA PRO A 19 16.59 -19.43 25.92
C PRO A 19 16.01 -19.25 24.52
N VAL A 20 16.00 -18.02 24.03
CA VAL A 20 15.71 -17.71 22.62
C VAL A 20 16.88 -18.27 21.81
N PRO A 21 16.71 -19.28 20.95
CA PRO A 21 17.75 -19.59 19.97
C PRO A 21 17.91 -18.35 19.08
N ALA A 22 19.08 -17.73 19.17
CA ALA A 22 19.49 -16.67 18.26
C ALA A 22 19.61 -17.28 16.86
N PHE A 23 18.54 -17.20 16.07
CA PHE A 23 18.63 -17.33 14.63
C PHE A 23 19.33 -16.09 14.08
N ALA A 24 20.66 -16.09 14.17
CA ALA A 24 21.52 -15.24 13.36
C ALA A 24 21.78 -15.97 12.04
N GLN A 25 20.85 -15.88 11.09
CA GLN A 25 21.13 -16.28 9.71
C GLN A 25 20.30 -15.50 8.70
N SER A 26 21.05 -14.75 7.88
CA SER A 26 20.69 -14.05 6.64
C SER A 26 19.63 -12.94 6.73
N ALA A 27 20.01 -11.83 7.36
CA ALA A 27 19.69 -10.51 6.80
C ALA A 27 20.47 -10.33 5.46
N GLN A 28 20.09 -11.12 4.46
CA GLN A 28 20.57 -11.00 3.08
C GLN A 28 19.41 -11.32 2.12
N THR A 29 18.29 -10.63 2.33
CA THR A 29 17.57 -10.08 1.18
C THR A 29 18.07 -8.65 1.02
N ALA A 30 19.38 -8.53 0.74
CA ALA A 30 19.90 -7.32 0.13
C ALA A 30 19.03 -7.07 -1.09
N ALA A 31 18.50 -5.85 -1.18
CA ALA A 31 17.77 -5.36 -2.34
C ALA A 31 18.44 -5.92 -3.60
N ARG A 32 17.75 -6.82 -4.30
CA ARG A 32 18.24 -7.38 -5.55
C ARG A 32 18.34 -6.19 -6.52
N PRO A 33 19.54 -5.73 -6.92
CA PRO A 33 19.66 -4.46 -7.65
C PRO A 33 19.04 -4.51 -9.05
N ASP A 34 18.80 -5.71 -9.58
CA ASP A 34 18.47 -5.91 -10.99
C ASP A 34 17.17 -6.70 -11.18
N ARG A 35 16.07 -6.28 -10.54
CA ARG A 35 14.78 -6.50 -11.23
C ARG A 35 14.78 -5.47 -12.36
N PRO A 36 14.70 -5.86 -13.65
CA PRO A 36 14.42 -4.90 -14.69
C PRO A 36 13.06 -4.29 -14.35
N VAL A 37 13.08 -3.09 -13.76
CA VAL A 37 11.93 -2.22 -13.70
C VAL A 37 11.66 -1.86 -15.15
N SER A 38 10.49 -2.23 -15.65
CA SER A 38 10.05 -1.70 -16.93
C SER A 38 10.11 -0.17 -16.85
N VAL A 39 10.31 0.52 -17.98
CA VAL A 39 10.32 1.99 -18.00
C VAL A 39 9.07 2.56 -17.32
N ARG A 40 7.94 1.84 -17.42
CA ARG A 40 6.66 2.11 -16.75
C ARG A 40 6.66 1.95 -15.23
N GLU A 41 7.51 1.10 -14.65
CA GLU A 41 7.61 0.86 -13.20
C GLU A 41 8.60 1.79 -12.49
N ARG A 42 9.30 2.65 -13.23
CA ARG A 42 10.19 3.66 -12.62
C ARG A 42 9.34 4.68 -11.85
N ALA A 43 9.83 5.17 -10.71
CA ALA A 43 9.23 6.36 -10.11
C ALA A 43 9.39 7.53 -11.09
N HIS A 44 8.27 8.14 -11.46
CA HIS A 44 8.23 9.32 -12.33
C HIS A 44 7.98 10.54 -11.42
N PRO A 45 9.04 11.16 -10.87
CA PRO A 45 8.91 12.30 -9.95
C PRO A 45 8.22 13.51 -10.60
N GLU A 46 8.12 13.55 -11.93
CA GLU A 46 7.30 14.50 -12.68
C GLU A 46 5.77 14.40 -12.41
N TYR A 47 5.28 13.32 -11.78
CA TYR A 47 3.91 13.17 -11.29
C TYR A 47 3.78 13.35 -9.77
N ASP A 48 4.81 13.91 -9.12
CA ASP A 48 4.72 14.24 -7.69
C ASP A 48 3.51 15.16 -7.46
N PRO A 49 2.69 14.88 -6.44
CA PRO A 49 1.43 15.57 -6.25
C PRO A 49 1.65 17.08 -6.15
N LEU A 50 0.82 17.84 -6.87
CA LEU A 50 0.75 19.29 -6.75
C LEU A 50 0.27 19.63 -5.34
N GLY A 51 1.22 19.77 -4.41
CA GLY A 51 0.95 20.12 -3.02
C GLY A 51 0.33 21.50 -2.93
N MET A 52 -0.99 21.56 -2.89
CA MET A 52 -1.76 22.79 -2.79
C MET A 52 -2.11 23.07 -1.33
N ARG A 53 -1.76 24.27 -0.85
CA ARG A 53 -2.23 24.73 0.46
C ARG A 53 -3.64 25.32 0.33
N LEU A 54 -4.58 24.72 1.05
CA LEU A 54 -5.96 25.17 1.20
C LEU A 54 -6.17 25.62 2.64
N GLY A 55 -5.67 26.83 2.96
CA GLY A 55 -5.71 27.37 4.31
C GLY A 55 -4.93 26.50 5.31
N THR A 56 -5.64 25.87 6.25
CA THR A 56 -5.05 24.95 7.24
C THR A 56 -4.97 23.51 6.75
N PHE A 57 -5.24 23.24 5.47
CA PHE A 57 -5.08 21.93 4.88
C PHE A 57 -4.04 21.95 3.76
N ARG A 58 -3.39 20.81 3.57
CA ARG A 58 -2.56 20.47 2.42
C ARG A 58 -3.28 19.42 1.60
N LEU A 59 -3.51 19.72 0.33
CA LEU A 59 -4.04 18.79 -0.66
C LEU A 59 -2.89 18.32 -1.55
N ASP A 60 -2.65 17.03 -1.55
CA ASP A 60 -1.71 16.34 -2.43
C ASP A 60 -2.55 15.48 -3.38
N ALA A 61 -2.55 15.79 -4.68
CA ALA A 61 -3.31 15.06 -5.69
C ALA A 61 -2.41 14.66 -6.85
N SER A 62 -2.56 13.43 -7.34
CA SER A 62 -1.88 12.91 -8.52
C SER A 62 -2.86 12.17 -9.44
N LEU A 63 -2.50 12.08 -10.72
CA LEU A 63 -3.24 11.30 -11.72
C LEU A 63 -2.23 10.61 -12.63
N ASP A 64 -2.18 9.30 -12.55
CA ASP A 64 -1.37 8.47 -13.45
C ASP A 64 -2.25 7.93 -14.57
N LEU A 65 -1.77 8.07 -15.81
CA LEU A 65 -2.43 7.56 -17.01
C LEU A 65 -1.49 6.60 -17.74
N ASP A 66 -1.99 5.42 -18.10
CA ASP A 66 -1.22 4.39 -18.80
C ASP A 66 -1.98 3.82 -20.00
N VAL A 67 -1.22 3.48 -21.05
CA VAL A 67 -1.75 2.78 -22.22
C VAL A 67 -0.83 1.58 -22.52
N ALA A 68 -1.44 0.42 -22.68
CA ALA A 68 -0.78 -0.83 -23.03
C ALA A 68 -1.49 -1.49 -24.20
N SER A 69 -0.76 -2.33 -24.94
CA SER A 69 -1.31 -3.21 -25.95
C SER A 69 -0.95 -4.65 -25.58
N THR A 70 -1.88 -5.57 -25.75
CA THR A 70 -1.68 -7.00 -25.57
C THR A 70 -2.06 -7.72 -26.87
N ASP A 71 -1.33 -8.75 -27.25
CA ASP A 71 -1.62 -9.62 -28.40
C ASP A 71 -2.38 -10.89 -27.98
N ASN A 72 -2.53 -11.11 -26.68
CA ASN A 72 -3.22 -12.25 -26.11
C ASN A 72 -3.93 -11.86 -24.81
N LEU A 73 -5.02 -11.10 -24.94
CA LEU A 73 -5.80 -10.59 -23.81
C LEU A 73 -6.22 -11.67 -22.82
N PHE A 74 -6.66 -12.84 -23.32
CA PHE A 74 -7.17 -13.95 -22.50
C PHE A 74 -6.08 -14.94 -22.06
N ALA A 75 -4.81 -14.72 -22.40
CA ALA A 75 -3.74 -15.70 -22.24
C ALA A 75 -4.11 -17.09 -22.84
N ALA A 76 -4.82 -17.09 -23.98
CA ALA A 76 -5.29 -18.29 -24.68
C ALA A 76 -4.17 -18.94 -25.52
N SER A 77 -4.40 -20.16 -26.01
CA SER A 77 -3.52 -20.77 -27.02
C SER A 77 -3.45 -19.87 -28.27
N SER A 78 -2.33 -19.90 -29.00
CA SER A 78 -2.06 -18.99 -30.13
C SER A 78 -3.16 -18.94 -31.20
N SER A 79 -4.00 -19.96 -31.31
CA SER A 79 -5.15 -20.01 -32.24
C SER A 79 -6.38 -19.22 -31.79
N ALA A 80 -6.41 -18.79 -30.52
CA ALA A 80 -7.50 -18.02 -29.89
C ALA A 80 -6.98 -16.76 -29.18
N ALA A 81 -5.74 -16.37 -29.46
CA ALA A 81 -5.17 -15.12 -28.97
C ALA A 81 -5.88 -13.94 -29.65
N VAL A 82 -6.22 -12.94 -28.85
CA VAL A 82 -6.90 -11.73 -29.32
C VAL A 82 -6.11 -10.53 -28.86
N ASP A 83 -5.88 -9.61 -29.78
CA ASP A 83 -5.23 -8.34 -29.50
C ASP A 83 -6.21 -7.33 -28.90
N ASP A 84 -5.70 -6.48 -28.02
CA ASP A 84 -6.48 -5.40 -27.44
C ASP A 84 -5.56 -4.28 -26.92
N PHE A 85 -6.14 -3.11 -26.72
CA PHE A 85 -5.50 -2.01 -26.03
C PHE A 85 -6.18 -1.75 -24.70
N VAL A 86 -5.35 -1.58 -23.70
CA VAL A 86 -5.73 -1.36 -22.31
C VAL A 86 -5.38 0.08 -21.95
N TYR A 87 -6.37 0.79 -21.41
CA TYR A 87 -6.24 2.14 -20.89
C TYR A 87 -6.36 2.07 -19.36
N GLY A 88 -5.37 2.61 -18.66
CA GLY A 88 -5.33 2.68 -17.22
C GLY A 88 -5.37 4.13 -16.73
N GLU A 89 -6.15 4.38 -15.70
CA GLU A 89 -6.17 5.63 -14.97
C GLU A 89 -6.12 5.36 -13.45
N ALA A 90 -5.26 6.08 -12.75
CA ALA A 90 -5.06 5.93 -11.32
C ALA A 90 -4.98 7.29 -10.62
N PRO A 91 -6.13 7.91 -10.28
CA PRO A 91 -6.15 9.12 -9.48
C PRO A 91 -5.87 8.80 -8.01
N THR A 92 -5.07 9.66 -7.36
CA THR A 92 -4.88 9.64 -5.91
C THR A 92 -5.05 11.03 -5.32
N LEU A 93 -5.59 11.08 -4.10
CA LEU A 93 -5.85 12.31 -3.38
C LEU A 93 -5.61 12.12 -1.90
N ARG A 94 -4.88 13.07 -1.29
CA ARG A 94 -4.63 13.13 0.13
C ARG A 94 -4.87 14.55 0.63
N LEU A 95 -5.74 14.68 1.62
CA LEU A 95 -6.00 15.93 2.31
C LEU A 95 -5.54 15.80 3.76
N ALA A 96 -4.59 16.62 4.19
CA ALA A 96 -4.03 16.60 5.53
C ALA A 96 -4.14 17.97 6.20
N SER A 97 -4.58 18.01 7.46
CA SER A 97 -4.58 19.24 8.26
C SER A 97 -3.15 19.63 8.67
N ASP A 98 -2.88 20.94 8.72
CA ASP A 98 -1.63 21.57 9.17
C ASP A 98 -1.81 22.25 10.54
N TRP A 99 -2.64 21.66 11.41
CA TRP A 99 -2.88 22.18 12.74
C TRP A 99 -1.70 21.85 13.67
N SER A 100 -1.43 22.74 14.63
CA SER A 100 -0.30 22.59 15.55
C SER A 100 -0.48 21.50 16.61
N ARG A 101 -1.71 21.05 16.84
CA ARG A 101 -2.07 20.13 17.93
C ARG A 101 -2.76 18.88 17.40
N ASN A 102 -3.99 19.03 16.93
CA ASN A 102 -4.79 17.92 16.41
C ASN A 102 -4.38 17.57 14.97
N ALA A 103 -4.77 16.40 14.48
CA ALA A 103 -4.54 16.02 13.10
C ALA A 103 -5.78 15.37 12.49
N LEU A 104 -6.02 15.66 11.21
CA LEU A 104 -7.01 14.99 10.37
C LEU A 104 -6.37 14.71 9.01
N VAL A 105 -6.55 13.48 8.52
CA VAL A 105 -6.06 13.02 7.23
C VAL A 105 -7.16 12.26 6.53
N ILE A 106 -7.41 12.58 5.27
CA ILE A 106 -8.30 11.86 4.37
C ILE A 106 -7.48 11.42 3.16
N ASP A 107 -7.51 10.13 2.86
CA ASP A 107 -6.83 9.53 1.72
C ASP A 107 -7.86 8.84 0.83
N ALA A 108 -7.83 9.12 -0.46
CA ALA A 108 -8.64 8.45 -1.48
C ALA A 108 -7.77 8.06 -2.67
N GLY A 109 -8.15 6.99 -3.34
CA GLY A 109 -7.46 6.58 -4.56
C GLY A 109 -8.27 5.55 -5.31
N GLY A 110 -8.05 5.49 -6.62
CA GLY A 110 -8.69 4.55 -7.51
C GLY A 110 -7.72 4.01 -8.55
N ARG A 111 -8.06 2.87 -9.13
CA ARG A 111 -7.50 2.41 -10.39
C ARG A 111 -8.63 1.89 -11.25
N PHE A 112 -8.75 2.44 -12.44
CA PHE A 112 -9.73 2.05 -13.44
C PHE A 112 -8.96 1.56 -14.66
N THR A 113 -9.33 0.40 -15.15
CA THR A 113 -8.70 -0.24 -16.30
C THR A 113 -9.81 -0.55 -17.30
N GLN A 114 -9.70 0.03 -18.49
CA GLN A 114 -10.65 -0.09 -19.57
C GLN A 114 -10.01 -0.77 -20.78
N HIS A 115 -10.75 -1.66 -21.41
CA HIS A 115 -10.36 -2.38 -22.62
C HIS A 115 -11.08 -1.81 -23.82
N ARG A 116 -10.41 -1.69 -24.98
CA ARG A 116 -11.04 -1.10 -26.16
C ARG A 116 -12.16 -1.99 -26.67
N ASP A 117 -11.86 -3.27 -26.86
CA ASP A 117 -12.74 -4.20 -27.55
C ASP A 117 -13.44 -5.17 -26.57
N PHE A 118 -12.97 -5.26 -25.32
CA PHE A 118 -13.41 -6.25 -24.33
C PHE A 118 -13.75 -5.68 -22.94
N SER A 119 -14.83 -4.90 -22.86
CA SER A 119 -15.29 -4.28 -21.60
C SER A 119 -15.65 -5.26 -20.46
N SER A 120 -15.84 -6.54 -20.75
CA SER A 120 -16.01 -7.57 -19.72
C SER A 120 -14.77 -7.80 -18.86
N GLU A 121 -13.61 -7.37 -19.34
CA GLU A 121 -12.32 -7.45 -18.62
C GLU A 121 -12.00 -6.16 -17.84
N ASP A 122 -12.91 -5.17 -17.85
CA ASP A 122 -12.71 -3.92 -17.13
C ASP A 122 -12.63 -4.15 -15.62
N ALA A 123 -11.69 -3.45 -14.98
CA ALA A 123 -11.40 -3.62 -13.57
C ALA A 123 -11.29 -2.28 -12.85
N ASN A 124 -12.18 -2.09 -11.87
CA ASN A 124 -12.27 -0.87 -11.09
C ASN A 124 -12.03 -1.16 -9.60
N THR A 125 -11.01 -0.54 -9.05
CA THR A 125 -10.68 -0.61 -7.63
C THR A 125 -10.63 0.78 -7.03
N GLY A 126 -10.87 0.88 -5.74
CA GLY A 126 -10.78 2.16 -5.06
C GLY A 126 -10.82 2.05 -3.56
N TYR A 127 -10.45 3.12 -2.89
CA TYR A 127 -10.52 3.22 -1.45
C TYR A 127 -10.77 4.64 -0.98
N LEU A 128 -11.33 4.72 0.22
CA LEU A 128 -11.42 5.93 1.01
C LEU A 128 -11.00 5.61 2.44
N ARG A 129 -10.11 6.43 3.01
CA ARG A 129 -9.62 6.30 4.38
C ARG A 129 -9.70 7.65 5.06
N GLY A 130 -10.18 7.67 6.29
CA GLY A 130 -10.09 8.81 7.19
C GLY A 130 -9.32 8.42 8.45
N ALA A 131 -8.46 9.31 8.94
CA ALA A 131 -7.77 9.15 10.21
C ALA A 131 -7.65 10.48 10.93
N GLY A 132 -7.88 10.48 12.24
CA GLY A 132 -7.78 11.67 13.07
C GLY A 132 -7.07 11.39 14.39
N ARG A 133 -6.43 12.42 14.92
CA ARG A 133 -5.87 12.47 16.27
C ARG A 133 -6.40 13.71 16.98
N LEU A 134 -6.94 13.50 18.17
CA LEU A 134 -7.31 14.54 19.10
C LEU A 134 -6.42 14.42 20.33
N ASP A 135 -5.62 15.45 20.61
CA ASP A 135 -4.86 15.50 21.84
C ASP A 135 -5.76 16.06 22.96
N VAL A 136 -5.60 15.62 24.21
CA VAL A 136 -6.34 16.13 25.38
C VAL A 136 -5.32 16.45 26.48
N GLY A 137 -5.19 17.73 26.83
CA GLY A 137 -4.07 18.20 27.65
C GLY A 137 -2.72 18.02 26.94
N THR A 138 -1.67 17.76 27.72
CA THR A 138 -0.28 17.60 27.25
C THR A 138 0.18 16.14 27.16
N SER A 139 -0.54 15.21 27.79
CA SER A 139 -0.09 13.82 27.96
C SER A 139 -1.04 12.77 27.40
N THR A 140 -2.22 13.15 26.89
CA THR A 140 -3.23 12.20 26.41
C THR A 140 -3.54 12.46 24.96
N SER A 141 -3.64 11.41 24.14
CA SER A 141 -4.09 11.50 22.76
C SER A 141 -5.09 10.38 22.45
N ILE A 142 -6.07 10.69 21.61
CA ILE A 142 -7.08 9.76 21.12
C ILE A 142 -6.94 9.74 19.60
N SER A 143 -6.75 8.56 19.03
CA SER A 143 -6.67 8.38 17.58
C SER A 143 -7.76 7.45 17.09
N ALA A 144 -8.32 7.75 15.92
CA ALA A 144 -9.31 6.92 15.27
C ALA A 144 -9.05 6.88 13.76
N SER A 145 -9.34 5.75 13.12
CA SER A 145 -9.28 5.64 11.67
C SER A 145 -10.30 4.66 11.13
N ALA A 146 -10.79 4.93 9.93
CA ALA A 146 -11.68 4.05 9.18
C ALA A 146 -11.22 3.97 7.72
N ARG A 147 -11.42 2.82 7.10
CA ARG A 147 -11.14 2.60 5.68
C ARG A 147 -12.24 1.77 5.05
N ILE A 148 -12.70 2.20 3.90
CA ILE A 148 -13.55 1.41 2.99
C ILE A 148 -12.76 1.22 1.69
N ALA A 149 -12.87 0.03 1.09
CA ALA A 149 -12.18 -0.29 -0.15
C ALA A 149 -13.01 -1.25 -0.99
N HIS A 150 -12.98 -1.04 -2.31
CA HIS A 150 -13.45 -1.97 -3.32
C HIS A 150 -12.22 -2.57 -4.02
N GLN A 151 -12.12 -3.89 -4.03
CA GLN A 151 -11.01 -4.61 -4.64
C GLN A 151 -11.54 -5.65 -5.63
N VAL A 152 -10.90 -5.72 -6.79
CA VAL A 152 -11.14 -6.74 -7.81
C VAL A 152 -9.91 -7.63 -7.83
N THR A 153 -10.11 -8.95 -7.91
CA THR A 153 -9.01 -9.89 -8.13
C THR A 153 -8.76 -10.00 -9.63
N PRO A 154 -7.59 -9.61 -10.16
CA PRO A 154 -7.29 -9.82 -11.57
C PRO A 154 -7.33 -11.31 -11.90
N ARG A 155 -8.01 -11.71 -12.97
CA ARG A 155 -8.03 -13.11 -13.43
C ARG A 155 -6.77 -13.52 -14.20
N THR A 156 -5.82 -12.61 -14.37
CA THR A 156 -4.52 -12.90 -14.98
C THR A 156 -3.46 -13.00 -13.89
N ARG A 157 -3.01 -14.23 -13.63
CA ARG A 157 -1.73 -14.45 -12.96
C ARG A 157 -0.65 -13.75 -13.77
N GLN A 158 0.18 -13.00 -13.06
CA GLN A 158 1.45 -12.47 -13.53
C GLN A 158 2.18 -13.49 -14.39
N HIS A 159 2.38 -13.18 -15.67
CA HIS A 159 3.41 -13.82 -16.48
C HIS A 159 4.78 -13.31 -15.98
N SER A 160 5.14 -13.62 -14.73
CA SER A 160 6.55 -13.63 -14.35
C SER A 160 7.13 -14.83 -15.09
N ASN A 161 7.88 -14.56 -16.15
CA ASN A 161 8.51 -15.55 -17.01
C ASN A 161 9.44 -16.44 -16.17
N ARG A 162 8.91 -17.53 -15.60
CA ARG A 162 9.73 -18.64 -15.10
C ARG A 162 10.22 -19.36 -16.34
N GLY A 163 11.35 -18.87 -16.87
CA GLY A 163 12.05 -19.48 -17.99
C GLY A 163 12.24 -20.97 -17.72
N ALA A 164 11.47 -21.77 -18.46
CA ALA A 164 11.77 -23.17 -18.66
C ALA A 164 13.16 -23.23 -19.30
N ARG A 165 14.03 -24.00 -18.68
CA ARG A 165 15.38 -24.29 -19.17
C ARG A 165 15.29 -24.81 -20.60
N ALA A 166 15.90 -24.10 -21.54
CA ALA A 166 16.54 -24.71 -22.70
C ALA A 166 18.05 -24.60 -22.46
N ARG A 167 18.65 -25.68 -22.00
CA ARG A 167 20.08 -25.94 -22.17
C ARG A 167 20.16 -26.81 -23.42
N ASP A 168 20.63 -26.26 -24.52
CA ASP A 168 21.26 -27.04 -25.57
C ASP A 168 22.73 -26.62 -25.63
N VAL A 169 23.60 -27.61 -25.40
CA VAL A 169 24.93 -27.74 -25.97
C VAL A 169 24.87 -28.99 -26.83
#